data_AF-A0A5J9VTM3-F1
#
_entry.id   AF-A0A5J9VTM3-F1
#
_cell.length_a   1.000
_cell.length_b   1.000
_cell.length_c   1.000
_cell.angle_alpha   90.00
_cell.angle_beta   90.00
_cell.angle_gamma   90.00
#
_symmetry.space_group_name_H-M   'P 1'
#
loop_
_entity.id
_entity.type
_entity.pdbx_description
1 polymer ?
#
loop_
_entity_poly.entity_id
_entity_poly.type
_entity_poly.pdbx_seq_one_letter_code
_entity_poly.pdbx_strand_id
1 'polypeptide(L)' 'MMSLLKCLPNPQPEQSKPEAKSEIKFMTYNFWSREDVVVYKRMQAIGCLVEKHDPDVIFFQEVTPHIRTIFESFAWLKK' A
#
# COMPACT_ATOMS: atom_id res chain seq x y z
N MET A 1 -51.60 37.63 8.21
CA MET A 1 -50.30 37.23 8.78
C MET A 1 -49.91 35.89 8.20
N MET A 2 -48.70 35.80 7.65
CA MET A 2 -47.77 34.65 7.56
C MET A 2 -48.40 33.24 7.47
N SER A 3 -48.10 32.45 6.45
CA SER A 3 -46.85 31.68 6.49
C SER A 3 -46.42 31.20 5.10
N LEU A 4 -45.23 31.63 4.69
CA LEU A 4 -44.43 31.02 3.64
C LEU A 4 -43.93 29.67 4.15
N LEU A 5 -44.57 28.58 3.72
CA LEU A 5 -44.00 27.25 3.88
C LEU A 5 -42.84 27.11 2.87
N LYS A 6 -41.64 27.49 3.30
CA LYS A 6 -40.42 27.20 2.55
C LYS A 6 -40.22 25.69 2.58
N CYS A 7 -40.24 25.04 1.41
CA CYS A 7 -39.77 23.68 1.26
C CYS A 7 -38.31 23.63 1.73
N LEU A 8 -38.05 22.98 2.87
CA LEU A 8 -36.70 22.63 3.27
C LEU A 8 -36.22 21.49 2.36
N PRO A 9 -34.99 21.54 1.84
CA PRO A 9 -34.44 20.43 1.07
C PRO A 9 -34.32 19.20 1.98
N ASN A 10 -34.76 18.06 1.44
CA ASN A 10 -34.67 16.76 2.07
C ASN A 10 -33.21 16.50 2.53
N PRO A 11 -32.95 16.10 3.79
CA PRO A 11 -31.60 15.72 4.20
C PRO A 11 -31.17 14.54 3.32
N GLN A 12 -30.15 14.76 2.49
CA GLN A 12 -29.52 13.69 1.74
C GLN A 12 -28.94 12.69 2.76
N PRO A 13 -29.01 11.37 2.50
CA PRO A 13 -28.36 10.40 3.37
C PRO A 13 -26.89 10.78 3.46
N GLU A 14 -26.45 11.05 4.68
CA GLU A 14 -25.09 11.42 5.03
C GLU A 14 -24.16 10.35 4.45
N GLN A 15 -23.49 10.69 3.34
CA GLN A 15 -22.45 9.85 2.77
C GLN A 15 -21.36 9.75 3.83
N SER A 16 -21.28 8.60 4.49
CA SER A 16 -20.31 8.31 5.54
C SER A 16 -18.92 8.64 5.00
N LYS A 17 -18.35 9.73 5.52
CA LYS A 17 -16.99 10.17 5.26
C LYS A 17 -16.07 8.97 5.55
N PRO A 18 -15.15 8.60 4.64
CA PRO A 18 -14.24 7.50 4.92
C PRO A 18 -13.47 7.83 6.20
N GLU A 19 -13.61 6.97 7.22
CA GLU A 19 -12.86 7.09 8.46
C GLU A 19 -11.37 7.09 8.12
N ALA A 20 -10.65 8.10 8.63
CA ALA A 20 -9.22 8.20 8.42
C ALA A 20 -8.52 6.99 9.07
N LYS A 21 -7.70 6.26 8.32
CA LYS A 21 -6.82 5.20 8.86
C LYS A 21 -6.02 5.79 10.03
N SER A 22 -6.22 5.27 11.23
CA SER A 22 -5.53 5.69 12.46
C SER A 22 -4.24 4.89 12.73
N GLU A 23 -3.95 3.89 11.90
CA GLU A 23 -2.82 2.97 12.02
C GLU A 23 -1.87 3.10 10.82
N ILE A 24 -0.55 3.02 11.09
CA ILE A 24 0.50 2.94 10.07
C ILE A 24 1.16 1.56 10.18
N LYS A 25 1.15 0.82 9.08
CA LYS A 25 1.74 -0.51 8.99
C LYS A 25 3.14 -0.45 8.40
N PHE A 26 4.10 -0.93 9.18
CA PHE A 26 5.50 -1.05 8.76
C PHE A 26 5.84 -2.49 8.38
N MET A 27 6.55 -2.68 7.28
CA MET A 27 7.19 -3.94 6.92
C MET A 27 8.70 -3.76 6.86
N THR A 28 9.43 -4.67 7.49
CA THR A 28 10.89 -4.74 7.39
C THR A 28 11.27 -6.10 6.83
N TYR A 29 12.15 -6.13 5.84
CA TYR A 29 12.52 -7.38 5.17
C TYR A 29 13.99 -7.37 4.74
N ASN A 30 14.71 -8.43 5.10
CA ASN A 30 16.07 -8.67 4.64
C ASN A 30 16.04 -9.59 3.41
N PHE A 31 16.60 -9.14 2.28
CA PHE A 31 16.55 -9.88 1.02
C PHE A 31 17.40 -11.16 0.98
N TRP A 32 18.33 -11.30 1.93
CA TRP A 32 19.43 -12.24 1.90
C TRP A 32 20.24 -12.06 0.62
N SER A 33 21.31 -11.24 0.70
CA SER A 33 22.15 -10.78 -0.44
C SER A 33 22.86 -11.89 -1.23
N ARG A 34 22.63 -13.15 -0.89
CA ARG A 34 23.17 -14.33 -1.56
C ARG A 34 22.47 -14.58 -2.90
N GLU A 35 22.94 -13.92 -3.96
CA GLU A 35 22.32 -13.90 -5.28
C GLU A 35 22.46 -15.20 -6.09
N ASP A 36 23.46 -16.04 -5.80
CA ASP A 36 23.73 -17.32 -6.47
C ASP A 36 22.64 -18.39 -6.20
N VAL A 37 21.72 -18.13 -5.29
CA VAL A 37 20.68 -19.05 -4.88
C VAL A 37 19.32 -18.49 -5.30
N VAL A 38 18.74 -18.91 -6.43
CA VAL A 38 17.32 -18.62 -6.81
C VAL A 38 16.81 -17.17 -6.58
N VAL A 39 17.66 -16.15 -6.76
CA VAL A 39 17.37 -14.75 -6.39
C VAL A 39 16.06 -14.23 -6.97
N TYR A 40 15.79 -14.46 -8.26
CA TYR A 40 14.56 -14.02 -8.93
C TYR A 40 13.28 -14.59 -8.30
N LYS A 41 13.28 -15.89 -7.96
CA LYS A 41 12.13 -16.53 -7.31
C LYS A 41 11.88 -15.95 -5.92
N ARG A 42 12.96 -15.67 -5.17
CA ARG A 42 12.84 -14.99 -3.87
C ARG A 42 12.27 -13.58 -4.03
N MET A 43 12.81 -12.79 -4.97
CA MET A 43 12.34 -11.42 -5.17
C MET A 43 10.86 -11.38 -5.57
N GLN A 44 10.41 -12.31 -6.42
CA GLN A 44 8.99 -12.46 -6.75
C GLN A 44 8.14 -12.81 -5.51
N ALA A 45 8.59 -13.76 -4.69
CA ALA A 45 7.88 -14.14 -3.47
C ALA A 45 7.77 -12.99 -2.47
N ILE A 46 8.82 -12.17 -2.35
CA ILE A 46 8.82 -10.97 -1.49
C ILE A 46 7.84 -9.93 -2.02
N GLY A 47 7.77 -9.73 -3.34
CA GLY A 47 6.73 -8.92 -3.96
C GLY A 47 5.32 -9.38 -3.59
N CYS A 48 5.05 -10.68 -3.67
CA CYS A 48 3.76 -11.24 -3.25
C CYS A 48 3.48 -11.02 -1.75
N LEU A 49 4.51 -11.04 -0.89
CA LEU A 49 4.35 -10.71 0.53
C LEU A 49 3.98 -9.24 0.72
N VAL A 50 4.64 -8.33 0.01
CA VAL A 50 4.32 -6.90 0.08
C VAL A 50 2.89 -6.64 -0.37
N GLU A 51 2.48 -7.19 -1.51
CA GLU A 51 1.10 -7.06 -2.01
C GLU A 51 0.06 -7.64 -1.04
N LYS A 52 0.36 -8.80 -0.44
CA LYS A 52 -0.52 -9.46 0.53
C LYS A 52 -0.70 -8.63 1.80
N HIS A 53 0.39 -8.05 2.30
CA HIS A 53 0.40 -7.37 3.59
C HIS A 53 0.01 -5.89 3.49
N ASP A 54 0.06 -5.28 2.32
CA ASP A 54 -0.28 -3.87 2.07
C ASP A 54 0.27 -2.93 3.17
N PRO A 55 1.60 -2.88 3.35
CA PRO A 55 2.24 -1.99 4.30
C PRO A 55 2.25 -0.55 3.79
N ASP A 56 2.10 0.41 4.70
CA ASP A 56 2.19 1.84 4.38
C ASP A 56 3.66 2.29 4.20
N VAL A 57 4.60 1.63 4.91
CA VAL A 57 6.05 1.90 4.81
C VAL A 57 6.83 0.58 4.81
N ILE A 58 7.83 0.48 3.94
CA ILE A 58 8.69 -0.69 3.82
C ILE A 58 10.16 -0.32 3.97
N PHE A 59 10.90 -1.10 4.77
CA PHE A 59 12.35 -1.02 4.89
C PHE A 59 13.00 -2.32 4.41
N PHE A 60 13.92 -2.22 3.45
CA PHE A 60 14.70 -3.36 2.98
C PHE A 60 16.13 -3.34 3.52
N GLN A 61 16.66 -4.50 3.90
CA GLN A 61 18.07 -4.71 4.24
C GLN A 61 18.77 -5.60 3.21
N GLU A 62 20.10 -5.56 3.21
CA GLU A 62 20.95 -6.35 2.30
C GLU A 62 20.66 -6.12 0.80
N VAL A 63 20.27 -4.90 0.45
CA VAL A 63 20.01 -4.52 -0.95
C VAL A 63 21.34 -4.34 -1.67
N THR A 64 21.62 -5.20 -2.63
CA THR A 64 22.73 -5.03 -3.58
C THR A 64 22.27 -4.27 -4.83
N PRO A 65 23.18 -3.73 -5.66
CA PRO A 65 22.81 -3.10 -6.92
C PRO A 65 22.01 -4.01 -7.86
N HIS A 66 22.37 -5.30 -7.96
CA HIS A 66 21.66 -6.25 -8.80
C HIS A 66 20.25 -6.54 -8.29
N ILE A 67 20.11 -6.80 -6.98
CA ILE A 67 18.81 -6.99 -6.32
C ILE A 67 17.91 -5.77 -6.54
N ARG A 68 18.46 -4.55 -6.40
CA ARG A 68 17.74 -3.30 -6.68
C ARG A 68 17.20 -3.26 -8.11
N THR A 69 18.03 -3.59 -9.11
CA THR A 69 17.61 -3.64 -10.51
C THR A 69 16.51 -4.67 -10.76
N ILE A 70 16.59 -5.85 -10.16
CA ILE A 70 15.49 -6.85 -10.24
C ILE A 70 14.21 -6.28 -9.63
N PHE A 71 14.32 -5.69 -8.45
CA PHE A 71 13.17 -5.20 -7.70
C PHE A 71 12.44 -4.06 -8.41
N GLU A 72 13.17 -3.13 -9.01
CA GLU A 72 12.63 -2.02 -9.82
C GLU A 72 11.92 -2.48 -11.11
N SER A 73 12.18 -3.72 -11.54
CA SER A 73 11.48 -4.30 -12.69
C SER A 73 10.04 -4.72 -12.39
N PHE A 74 9.66 -4.89 -11.12
CA PHE A 74 8.32 -5.33 -10.76
C PHE A 74 7.29 -4.20 -10.85
N ALA A 75 6.11 -4.53 -11.40
CA ALA A 75 5.05 -3.56 -11.67
C ALA A 75 4.44 -2.95 -10.39
N TRP A 76 4.41 -3.70 -9.29
CA TRP A 76 3.75 -3.26 -8.05
C TRP A 76 4.50 -2.13 -7.33
N LEU A 77 5.80 -1.98 -7.55
CA LEU A 77 6.61 -0.90 -6.96
C LEU A 77 6.31 0.47 -7.59
N LYS A 78 5.71 0.50 -8.78
CA LYS A 78 5.42 1.74 -9.54
C LYS A 78 4.04 2.34 -9.23
N LYS A 79 3.37 1.87 -8.20
CA LYS A 79 2.07 2.41 -7.76
C LYS A 79 2.22 3.73 -7.01
#